data_AF-A0A1Y3ERE7-F1
#
_entry.id   AF-A0A1Y3ERE7-F1
#
_cell.length_a   1.000
_cell.length_b   1.000
_cell.length_c   1.000
_cell.angle_alpha   90.00
_cell.angle_beta   90.00
_cell.angle_gamma   90.00
#
_symmetry.space_group_name_H-M   'P 1'
#
loop_
_entity.id
_entity.type
_entity.pdbx_description
1 polymer ?
#
loop_
_entity_poly.entity_id
_entity_poly.type
_entity_poly.pdbx_seq_one_letter_code
_entity_poly.pdbx_strand_id
1 'polypeptide(L)'
;MMYLACFLCLLFSTGLLGSDVLEFTDSTFDERIKQYDLILVEFYAPWCGHCKRLAPEYEKAATLLKNADTPVPLAKVDCDANKVLCETQNVRGFPTLKIFRKGSYVSDYDGPREANGIYKHMGGMVGPSSKELKTADDFKKFIDSKEFTVVGFFEKESKLKDSFLKVADLERTKFRFGHTSNKEILKEHSVSDDIIVFVPKKYHNKFEDSKVVYEGNFDSDRIKKFLNSEIYGLCGHRQVDNAGSFAKPLLIAYYDVDYERNPKGTNYFRNRIMKVAKEFKRKLTFCISNKDEFAGEIESFGLSDDVDKQNMIVAVLDKDKRKYVMKDEFSVENLKTFVENFLAGKLEPSIKSEPIPETNDNPVKVM
;
A
#
# COMPACT_ATOMS: atom_id res chain seq x y z
N MET A 1 -2.34 -19.43 76.89
CA MET A 1 -3.22 -19.80 75.76
C MET A 1 -3.71 -18.52 75.11
N MET A 2 -3.69 -18.46 73.77
CA MET A 2 -4.38 -17.51 72.90
C MET A 2 -3.67 -16.22 72.40
N TYR A 3 -3.02 -16.42 71.24
CA TYR A 3 -2.90 -15.61 70.02
C TYR A 3 -2.40 -14.16 70.07
N LEU A 4 -1.12 -14.03 69.73
CA LEU A 4 -0.48 -12.86 69.17
C LEU A 4 -0.90 -12.73 67.69
N ALA A 5 -1.67 -11.70 67.36
CA ALA A 5 -2.05 -11.38 65.97
C ALA A 5 -0.84 -10.77 65.25
N CYS A 6 -0.23 -11.55 64.36
CA CYS A 6 0.84 -11.10 63.48
C CYS A 6 0.22 -10.34 62.30
N PHE A 7 0.31 -9.00 62.32
CA PHE A 7 -0.04 -8.16 61.18
C PHE A 7 1.04 -8.32 60.10
N LEU A 8 0.79 -9.21 59.13
CA LEU A 8 1.62 -9.33 57.94
C LEU A 8 1.33 -8.11 57.04
N CYS A 9 2.14 -7.06 57.18
CA CYS A 9 2.17 -5.96 56.23
C CYS A 9 2.75 -6.51 54.91
N LEU A 10 1.86 -6.90 53.99
CA LEU A 10 2.21 -7.14 52.60
C LEU A 10 2.66 -5.81 51.99
N LEU A 11 3.96 -5.58 51.97
CA LEU A 11 4.59 -4.63 51.05
C LEU A 11 4.30 -5.12 49.63
N PHE A 12 3.23 -4.62 49.03
CA PHE A 12 3.13 -4.60 47.58
C PHE A 12 4.25 -3.72 47.06
N SER A 13 5.39 -4.32 46.72
CA SER A 13 6.34 -3.68 45.83
C SER A 13 5.62 -3.56 44.47
N THR A 14 5.02 -2.40 44.21
CA THR A 14 4.76 -1.98 42.84
C THR A 14 6.11 -1.90 42.17
N GLY A 15 6.51 -2.95 41.47
CA GLY A 15 7.65 -2.88 40.57
C GLY A 15 7.37 -1.72 39.62
N LEU A 16 8.20 -0.68 39.66
CA LEU A 16 8.35 0.19 38.50
C LEU A 16 8.90 -0.70 37.38
N LEU A 17 8.01 -1.29 36.61
CA LEU A 17 8.35 -1.77 35.28
C LEU A 17 8.71 -0.51 34.49
N GLY A 18 10.01 -0.29 34.27
CA GLY A 18 10.47 0.78 33.39
C GLY A 18 9.82 0.63 32.01
N SER A 19 9.51 1.76 31.38
CA SER A 19 8.99 1.80 30.00
C SER A 19 9.94 1.06 29.06
N ASP A 20 9.38 0.25 28.14
CA ASP A 20 10.14 -0.40 27.07
C ASP A 20 10.32 0.53 25.86
N VAL A 21 9.70 1.72 25.89
CA VAL A 21 9.84 2.75 24.86
C VAL A 21 11.04 3.63 25.18
N LEU A 22 11.95 3.75 24.22
CA LEU A 22 13.14 4.59 24.34
C LEU A 22 12.76 6.07 24.27
N GLU A 23 13.37 6.91 25.10
CA GLU A 23 13.19 8.36 25.02
C GLU A 23 14.35 8.99 24.26
N PHE A 24 14.05 9.65 23.14
CA PHE A 24 15.03 10.37 22.32
C PHE A 24 14.81 11.88 22.47
N THR A 25 15.91 12.62 22.36
CA THR A 25 15.97 14.08 22.51
C THR A 25 16.74 14.71 21.36
N ASP A 26 16.68 16.03 21.24
CA ASP A 26 17.48 16.82 20.29
C ASP A 26 18.97 16.41 20.32
N SER A 27 19.53 16.19 21.51
CA SER A 27 20.94 15.87 21.71
C SER A 27 21.33 14.41 21.48
N THR A 28 20.37 13.48 21.48
CA THR A 28 20.66 12.03 21.46
C THR A 28 20.21 11.34 20.19
N PHE A 29 19.32 11.97 19.41
CA PHE A 29 18.66 11.35 18.28
C PHE A 29 19.65 10.84 17.23
N ASP A 30 20.53 11.70 16.70
CA ASP A 30 21.40 11.38 15.56
C ASP A 30 22.39 10.25 15.82
N GLU A 31 22.82 10.09 17.07
CA GLU A 31 23.71 9.01 17.49
C GLU A 31 22.94 7.72 17.74
N ARG A 32 21.83 7.80 18.49
CA ARG A 32 21.08 6.61 18.91
C ARG A 32 20.31 5.98 17.75
N ILE A 33 19.77 6.78 16.83
CA ILE A 33 18.99 6.26 15.70
C ILE A 33 19.83 5.35 14.78
N LYS A 34 21.15 5.56 14.72
CA LYS A 34 22.09 4.76 13.92
C LYS A 34 22.43 3.41 14.55
N GLN A 35 22.17 3.23 15.85
CA GLN A 35 22.47 1.99 16.58
C GLN A 35 21.49 0.86 16.25
N TYR A 36 20.35 1.18 15.64
CA TYR A 36 19.28 0.23 15.40
C TYR A 36 19.12 -0.03 13.89
N ASP A 37 19.03 -1.31 13.52
CA ASP A 37 18.76 -1.68 12.12
C ASP A 37 17.37 -1.20 11.70
N LEU A 38 16.38 -1.31 12.57
CA LEU A 38 15.02 -0.84 12.34
C LEU A 38 14.46 -0.28 13.65
N ILE A 39 13.81 0.87 13.59
CA ILE A 39 13.21 1.53 14.76
C ILE A 39 11.99 2.34 14.34
N LEU A 40 10.93 2.28 15.15
CA LEU A 40 9.76 3.14 15.02
C LEU A 40 9.88 4.28 16.04
N VAL A 41 9.69 5.53 15.59
CA VAL A 41 9.77 6.71 16.45
C VAL A 41 8.42 7.44 16.45
N GLU A 42 7.88 7.66 17.64
CA GLU A 42 6.70 8.51 17.87
C GLU A 42 7.13 9.93 18.18
N PHE A 43 6.64 10.87 17.37
CA PHE A 43 6.71 12.31 17.64
C PHE A 43 5.37 12.76 18.21
N TYR A 44 5.38 13.24 19.45
CA TYR A 44 4.18 13.53 20.21
C TYR A 44 4.26 14.86 20.97
N ALA A 45 3.12 15.27 21.53
CA ALA A 45 3.06 16.32 22.54
C ALA A 45 2.21 15.85 23.73
N PRO A 46 2.59 16.16 25.00
CA PRO A 46 1.91 15.64 26.19
C PRO A 46 0.43 16.04 26.30
N TRP A 47 0.05 17.16 25.70
CA TRP A 47 -1.33 17.66 25.71
C TRP A 47 -2.22 17.02 24.63
N CYS A 48 -1.65 16.34 23.63
CA CYS A 48 -2.41 15.80 22.50
C CYS A 48 -3.27 14.60 22.90
N GLY A 49 -4.59 14.70 22.70
CA GLY A 49 -5.52 13.63 23.02
C GLY A 49 -5.31 12.34 22.21
N HIS A 50 -4.87 12.44 20.95
CA HIS A 50 -4.55 11.27 20.13
C HIS A 50 -3.30 10.54 20.62
N CYS A 51 -2.27 11.28 21.06
CA CYS A 51 -1.05 10.71 21.64
C CYS A 51 -1.36 9.97 22.95
N LYS A 52 -2.18 10.58 23.82
CA LYS A 52 -2.62 9.92 25.07
C LYS A 52 -3.33 8.59 24.83
N ARG A 53 -4.09 8.49 23.73
CA ARG A 53 -4.74 7.22 23.33
C ARG A 53 -3.77 6.20 22.76
N LEU A 54 -2.75 6.65 22.02
CA LEU A 54 -1.73 5.77 21.43
C LEU A 54 -0.74 5.23 22.48
N ALA A 55 -0.34 6.05 23.46
CA ALA A 55 0.66 5.71 24.46
C ALA A 55 0.54 4.29 25.08
N PRO A 56 -0.64 3.84 25.60
CA PRO A 56 -0.75 2.49 26.14
C PRO A 56 -0.60 1.38 25.08
N GLU A 57 -1.01 1.61 23.84
CA GLU A 57 -0.84 0.65 22.74
C GLU A 57 0.62 0.62 22.26
N TYR A 58 1.30 1.77 22.26
CA TYR A 58 2.70 1.90 21.89
C TYR A 58 3.64 1.21 22.89
N GLU A 59 3.38 1.35 24.19
CA GLU A 59 4.11 0.61 25.23
C GLU A 59 3.93 -0.90 25.10
N LYS A 60 2.68 -1.37 24.92
CA LYS A 60 2.40 -2.79 24.67
C LYS A 60 3.13 -3.30 23.42
N ALA A 61 3.11 -2.54 22.33
CA ALA A 61 3.83 -2.88 21.11
C ALA A 61 5.34 -2.96 21.33
N ALA A 62 5.91 -2.03 22.11
CA ALA A 62 7.32 -2.02 22.45
C ALA A 62 7.72 -3.29 23.21
N THR A 63 6.93 -3.70 24.21
CA THR A 63 7.15 -4.95 24.93
C THR A 63 7.01 -6.18 24.01
N LEU A 64 6.00 -6.23 23.14
CA LEU A 64 5.83 -7.34 22.19
C LEU A 64 7.01 -7.46 21.23
N LEU A 65 7.46 -6.34 20.65
CA LEU A 65 8.55 -6.32 19.69
C LEU A 65 9.91 -6.56 20.34
N LYS A 66 10.13 -6.10 21.57
CA LYS A 66 11.33 -6.40 22.36
C LYS A 66 11.50 -7.91 22.58
N ASN A 67 10.40 -8.64 22.73
CA ASN A 67 10.37 -10.08 22.98
C ASN A 67 10.22 -10.94 21.71
N ALA A 68 10.25 -10.34 20.52
CA ALA A 68 10.19 -11.06 19.25
C ALA A 68 11.55 -11.74 18.92
N ASP A 69 11.53 -12.72 18.00
CA ASP A 69 12.74 -13.42 17.54
C ASP A 69 13.84 -12.47 17.03
N THR A 70 13.45 -11.34 16.44
CA THR A 70 14.34 -10.21 16.16
C THR A 70 13.72 -8.95 16.76
N PRO A 71 14.33 -8.40 17.82
CA PRO A 71 13.80 -7.22 18.49
C PRO A 71 13.74 -5.99 17.59
N VAL A 72 12.62 -5.27 17.63
CA VAL A 72 12.47 -3.95 17.00
C VAL A 72 12.17 -2.91 18.09
N PRO A 73 13.11 -2.01 18.42
CA PRO A 73 12.87 -0.97 19.40
C PRO A 73 11.84 0.04 18.92
N LEU A 74 11.10 0.58 19.88
CA LEU A 74 10.23 1.74 19.72
C LEU A 74 10.82 2.90 20.52
N ALA A 75 10.80 4.09 19.96
CA ALA A 75 11.18 5.33 20.64
C ALA A 75 10.06 6.36 20.59
N LYS A 76 10.13 7.34 21.48
CA LYS A 76 9.28 8.53 21.50
C LYS A 76 10.12 9.81 21.67
N VAL A 77 9.62 10.90 21.11
CA VAL A 77 10.20 12.25 21.15
C VAL A 77 9.08 13.22 21.51
N ASP A 78 9.25 13.91 22.64
CA ASP A 78 8.37 15.01 23.04
C ASP A 78 8.76 16.28 22.26
N CYS A 79 7.89 16.71 21.34
CA CYS A 79 8.13 17.86 20.49
C CYS A 79 7.94 19.22 21.19
N ASP A 80 7.29 19.28 22.35
CA ASP A 80 7.27 20.52 23.14
C ASP A 80 8.67 20.82 23.70
N ALA A 81 9.39 19.77 24.09
CA ALA A 81 10.75 19.84 24.64
C ALA A 81 11.87 19.77 23.57
N ASN A 82 11.60 19.17 22.40
CA ASN A 82 12.61 18.88 21.36
C ASN A 82 12.18 19.45 19.99
N LYS A 83 11.98 20.77 19.93
CA LYS A 83 11.39 21.45 18.76
C LYS A 83 12.25 21.33 17.51
N VAL A 84 13.58 21.46 17.66
CA VAL A 84 14.53 21.46 16.53
C VAL A 84 14.50 20.11 15.83
N LEU A 85 14.50 19.01 16.59
CA LEU A 85 14.38 17.67 16.01
C LEU A 85 13.04 17.49 15.30
N CYS A 86 11.92 17.88 15.90
CA CYS A 86 10.61 17.69 15.28
C CYS A 86 10.42 18.52 14.00
N GLU A 87 10.94 19.75 13.96
CA GLU A 87 10.99 20.57 12.74
C GLU A 87 11.89 19.92 11.67
N THR A 88 13.09 19.46 12.05
CA THR A 88 14.03 18.78 11.14
C THR A 88 13.43 17.52 10.53
N GLN A 89 12.64 16.77 11.31
CA GLN A 89 11.93 15.57 10.84
C GLN A 89 10.61 15.91 10.11
N ASN A 90 10.31 17.19 9.88
CA ASN A 90 9.11 17.68 9.20
C ASN A 90 7.80 17.16 9.86
N VAL A 91 7.75 17.17 11.19
CA VAL A 91 6.55 16.82 11.97
C VAL A 91 5.57 17.99 11.92
N ARG A 92 4.37 17.76 11.39
CA ARG A 92 3.32 18.80 11.21
C ARG A 92 2.08 18.62 12.08
N GLY A 93 2.02 17.52 12.83
CA GLY A 93 0.88 17.18 13.67
C GLY A 93 1.19 15.95 14.53
N PHE A 94 0.33 15.69 15.52
CA PHE A 94 0.59 14.66 16.52
C PHE A 94 -0.54 13.64 16.64
N PRO A 95 -0.24 12.35 16.87
CA PRO A 95 1.10 11.76 16.79
C PRO A 95 1.52 11.59 15.32
N THR A 96 2.80 11.79 15.05
CA THR A 96 3.45 11.39 13.79
C THR A 96 4.39 10.23 14.10
N LEU A 97 4.22 9.13 13.39
CA LEU A 97 5.02 7.91 13.56
C LEU A 97 5.93 7.75 12.34
N LYS A 98 7.24 7.60 12.54
CA LYS A 98 8.23 7.48 11.47
C LYS A 98 9.12 6.26 11.66
N ILE A 99 9.41 5.57 10.56
CA ILE A 99 10.27 4.39 10.54
C ILE A 99 11.67 4.80 10.07
N PHE A 100 12.68 4.38 10.81
CA PHE A 100 14.08 4.57 10.46
C PHE A 100 14.78 3.22 10.32
N ARG A 101 15.73 3.14 9.39
CA ARG A 101 16.61 1.99 9.18
C ARG A 101 18.05 2.46 9.12
N LYS A 102 18.91 1.92 10.00
CA LYS A 102 20.32 2.31 10.11
C LYS A 102 20.51 3.83 10.14
N GLY A 103 19.65 4.51 10.90
CA GLY A 103 19.62 5.97 11.06
C GLY A 103 19.06 6.79 9.90
N SER A 104 18.65 6.16 8.79
CA SER A 104 18.01 6.86 7.67
C SER A 104 16.49 6.76 7.76
N TYR A 105 15.79 7.86 7.48
CA TYR A 105 14.33 7.85 7.34
C TYR A 105 13.91 6.95 6.17
N VAL A 106 12.96 6.07 6.42
CA VAL A 106 12.42 5.14 5.40
C VAL A 106 11.05 5.63 4.92
N SER A 107 10.10 5.75 5.85
CA SER A 107 8.74 6.17 5.56
C SER A 107 8.03 6.63 6.84
N ASP A 108 6.92 7.34 6.68
CA ASP A 108 5.93 7.45 7.73
C ASP A 108 5.29 6.07 7.96
N TYR A 109 4.83 5.83 9.19
CA TYR A 109 4.06 4.65 9.53
C TYR A 109 2.58 4.89 9.20
N ASP A 110 2.05 4.06 8.31
CA ASP A 110 0.69 4.11 7.78
C ASP A 110 -0.20 2.96 8.29
N GLY A 111 0.31 2.16 9.23
CA GLY A 111 -0.41 1.01 9.80
C GLY A 111 -1.41 1.35 10.92
N PRO A 112 -2.10 0.31 11.45
CA PRO A 112 -3.07 0.46 12.55
C PRO A 112 -2.40 0.86 13.87
N ARG A 113 -3.04 1.73 14.64
CA ARG A 113 -2.46 2.33 15.87
C ARG A 113 -2.67 1.50 17.14
N GLU A 114 -3.16 0.28 17.00
CA GLU A 114 -3.28 -0.73 18.06
C GLU A 114 -2.00 -1.56 18.19
N ALA A 115 -1.70 -2.08 19.38
CA ALA A 115 -0.44 -2.74 19.69
C ALA A 115 -0.12 -3.90 18.73
N ASN A 116 -1.12 -4.72 18.39
CA ASN A 116 -0.97 -5.85 17.47
C ASN A 116 -0.75 -5.39 16.01
N GLY A 117 -1.32 -4.25 15.62
CA GLY A 117 -1.10 -3.65 14.31
C GLY A 117 0.34 -3.19 14.15
N ILE A 118 0.85 -2.47 15.15
CA ILE A 118 2.26 -2.03 15.21
C ILE A 118 3.21 -3.23 15.23
N TYR A 119 2.95 -4.23 16.09
CA TYR A 119 3.75 -5.45 16.20
C TYR A 119 3.87 -6.17 14.85
N LYS A 120 2.74 -6.42 14.17
CA LYS A 120 2.73 -7.10 12.87
C LYS A 120 3.43 -6.30 11.78
N HIS A 121 3.18 -4.99 11.72
CA HIS A 121 3.76 -4.13 10.70
C HIS A 121 5.29 -4.05 10.86
N MET A 122 5.78 -3.68 12.05
CA MET A 122 7.21 -3.58 12.31
C MET A 122 7.92 -4.93 12.24
N GLY A 123 7.28 -6.00 12.74
CA GLY A 123 7.78 -7.37 12.61
C GLY A 123 7.90 -7.83 11.16
N GLY A 124 6.98 -7.43 10.28
CA GLY A 124 7.06 -7.70 8.83
C GLY A 124 8.22 -6.97 8.13
N MET A 125 8.72 -5.89 8.74
CA MET A 125 9.87 -5.13 8.24
C MET A 125 11.22 -5.65 8.77
N VAL A 126 11.22 -6.67 9.63
CA VAL A 126 12.44 -7.34 10.09
C VAL A 126 13.09 -8.14 8.96
N GLY A 127 14.42 -8.30 9.03
CA GLY A 127 15.17 -9.17 8.12
C GLY A 127 15.54 -8.50 6.80
N PRO A 128 16.20 -9.25 5.90
CA PRO A 128 16.67 -8.69 4.64
C PRO A 128 15.49 -8.22 3.81
N SER A 129 15.65 -7.10 3.12
CA SER A 129 14.64 -6.57 2.20
C SER A 129 14.28 -7.55 1.11
N SER A 130 15.19 -8.45 0.75
CA SER A 130 14.96 -9.56 -0.16
C SER A 130 15.41 -10.89 0.46
N LYS A 131 14.50 -11.87 0.51
CA LYS A 131 14.80 -13.21 1.03
C LYS A 131 15.57 -14.04 0.00
N GLU A 132 16.73 -14.58 0.37
CA GLU A 132 17.44 -15.55 -0.47
C GLU A 132 16.67 -16.89 -0.52
N LEU A 133 16.35 -17.36 -1.73
CA LEU A 133 15.59 -18.57 -2.01
C LEU A 133 16.56 -19.67 -2.45
N LYS A 134 16.97 -20.51 -1.50
CA LYS A 134 18.05 -21.49 -1.67
C LYS A 134 17.60 -22.79 -2.34
N THR A 135 16.34 -23.17 -2.17
CA THR A 135 15.78 -24.44 -2.67
C THR A 135 14.54 -24.21 -3.52
N ALA A 136 14.23 -25.17 -4.40
CA ALA A 136 13.00 -25.15 -5.19
C ALA A 136 11.74 -25.10 -4.32
N ASP A 137 11.75 -25.75 -3.15
CA ASP A 137 10.63 -25.72 -2.21
C ASP A 137 10.47 -24.35 -1.54
N ASP A 138 11.57 -23.72 -1.14
CA ASP A 138 11.54 -22.35 -0.61
C ASP A 138 10.98 -21.39 -1.65
N PHE A 139 11.42 -21.52 -2.90
CA PHE A 139 10.94 -20.71 -4.01
C PHE A 139 9.44 -20.91 -4.26
N LYS A 140 8.97 -22.16 -4.37
CA LYS A 140 7.54 -22.48 -4.57
C LYS A 140 6.66 -21.92 -3.45
N LYS A 141 7.07 -22.12 -2.19
CA LYS A 141 6.37 -21.55 -1.02
C LYS A 141 6.42 -20.02 -1.02
N PHE A 142 7.52 -19.45 -1.51
CA PHE A 142 7.68 -18.01 -1.60
C PHE A 142 6.71 -17.41 -2.63
N ILE A 143 6.64 -17.93 -3.84
CA ILE A 143 5.76 -17.36 -4.88
C ILE A 143 4.27 -17.69 -4.68
N ASP A 144 3.93 -18.68 -3.84
CA ASP A 144 2.54 -18.97 -3.45
C ASP A 144 2.06 -17.99 -2.36
N SER A 145 1.95 -16.72 -2.74
CA SER A 145 1.55 -15.62 -1.89
C SER A 145 0.20 -15.04 -2.30
N LYS A 146 -0.50 -14.43 -1.33
CA LYS A 146 -1.68 -13.58 -1.58
C LYS A 146 -1.29 -12.19 -2.12
N GLU A 147 0.00 -11.84 -2.05
CA GLU A 147 0.58 -10.57 -2.43
C GLU A 147 1.50 -10.71 -3.65
N PHE A 148 1.68 -9.61 -4.40
CA PHE A 148 2.64 -9.57 -5.49
C PHE A 148 4.04 -9.87 -4.97
N THR A 149 4.68 -10.84 -5.60
CA THR A 149 5.99 -11.33 -5.17
C THR A 149 7.01 -11.02 -6.25
N VAL A 150 8.06 -10.28 -5.90
CA VAL A 150 9.12 -9.87 -6.84
C VAL A 150 10.34 -10.75 -6.58
N VAL A 151 10.76 -11.53 -7.57
CA VAL A 151 11.94 -12.39 -7.45
C VAL A 151 13.02 -11.95 -8.42
N GLY A 152 14.21 -11.69 -7.88
CA GLY A 152 15.44 -11.50 -8.65
C GLY A 152 16.14 -12.83 -8.91
N PHE A 153 16.55 -13.06 -10.14
CA PHE A 153 17.24 -14.26 -10.60
C PHE A 153 18.64 -13.86 -11.01
N PHE A 154 19.64 -14.20 -10.18
CA PHE A 154 21.01 -13.69 -10.34
C PHE A 154 22.00 -14.84 -10.23
N GLU A 155 22.53 -15.31 -11.37
CA GLU A 155 23.56 -16.37 -11.40
C GLU A 155 24.86 -15.92 -10.72
N LYS A 156 25.16 -14.62 -10.75
CA LYS A 156 26.34 -13.97 -10.17
C LYS A 156 26.02 -12.54 -9.76
N GLU A 157 26.97 -11.86 -9.12
CA GLU A 157 26.84 -10.42 -8.85
C GLU A 157 26.66 -9.62 -10.15
N SER A 158 25.74 -8.65 -10.14
CA SER A 158 25.42 -7.81 -11.28
C SER A 158 24.92 -6.44 -10.83
N LYS A 159 25.00 -5.44 -11.73
CA LYS A 159 24.41 -4.11 -11.48
C LYS A 159 22.90 -4.19 -11.27
N LEU A 160 22.25 -5.15 -11.92
CA LEU A 160 20.81 -5.36 -11.77
C LEU A 160 20.49 -5.89 -10.37
N LYS A 161 21.27 -6.85 -9.85
CA LYS A 161 21.17 -7.34 -8.47
C LYS A 161 21.33 -6.21 -7.45
N ASP A 162 22.36 -5.39 -7.58
CA ASP A 162 22.58 -4.23 -6.68
C ASP A 162 21.37 -3.29 -6.68
N SER A 163 20.85 -3.01 -7.87
CA SER A 163 19.71 -2.09 -8.05
C SER A 163 18.41 -2.70 -7.56
N PHE A 164 18.22 -4.01 -7.74
CA PHE A 164 17.10 -4.78 -7.21
C PHE A 164 17.10 -4.79 -5.68
N LEU A 165 18.24 -5.02 -5.04
CA LEU A 165 18.33 -5.01 -3.57
C LEU A 165 18.03 -3.61 -3.00
N LYS A 166 18.51 -2.55 -3.65
CA LYS A 166 18.13 -1.16 -3.29
C LYS A 166 16.62 -0.92 -3.42
N VAL A 167 16.01 -1.40 -4.50
CA VAL A 167 14.56 -1.27 -4.70
C VAL A 167 13.79 -2.08 -3.67
N ALA A 168 14.27 -3.29 -3.35
CA ALA A 168 13.69 -4.12 -2.32
C ALA A 168 13.69 -3.39 -0.97
N ASP A 169 14.78 -2.72 -0.60
CA ASP A 169 14.84 -1.91 0.63
C ASP A 169 13.77 -0.80 0.66
N LEU A 170 13.55 -0.14 -0.48
CA LEU A 170 12.62 0.99 -0.60
C LEU A 170 11.15 0.59 -0.69
N GLU A 171 10.84 -0.56 -1.30
CA GLU A 171 9.46 -0.95 -1.63
C GLU A 171 8.98 -2.19 -0.85
N ARG A 172 9.76 -2.70 0.13
CA ARG A 172 9.43 -3.90 0.95
C ARG A 172 8.13 -3.82 1.74
N THR A 173 7.55 -2.63 1.90
CA THR A 173 6.25 -2.44 2.55
C THR A 173 5.09 -2.71 1.59
N LYS A 174 5.31 -2.59 0.27
CA LYS A 174 4.29 -2.81 -0.77
C LYS A 174 4.42 -4.16 -1.46
N PHE A 175 5.64 -4.66 -1.59
CA PHE A 175 5.92 -5.90 -2.29
C PHE A 175 6.79 -6.83 -1.49
N ARG A 176 6.62 -8.13 -1.75
CA ARG A 176 7.42 -9.16 -1.14
C ARG A 176 8.59 -9.54 -2.04
N PHE A 177 9.82 -9.23 -1.62
CA PHE A 177 11.01 -9.46 -2.43
C PHE A 177 11.77 -10.72 -2.03
N GLY A 178 12.17 -11.50 -3.03
CA GLY A 178 13.08 -12.63 -2.88
C GLY A 178 14.14 -12.61 -3.98
N HIS A 179 15.22 -13.36 -3.81
CA HIS A 179 16.20 -13.54 -4.88
C HIS A 179 16.81 -14.93 -4.83
N THR A 180 17.32 -15.40 -5.95
CA THR A 180 17.95 -16.72 -6.04
C THR A 180 19.12 -16.73 -7.01
N SER A 181 20.13 -17.51 -6.66
CA SER A 181 21.24 -17.94 -7.52
C SER A 181 21.22 -19.46 -7.76
N ASN A 182 20.16 -20.15 -7.32
CA ASN A 182 20.03 -21.59 -7.45
C ASN A 182 19.89 -21.99 -8.93
N LYS A 183 20.83 -22.80 -9.43
CA LYS A 183 20.91 -23.21 -10.84
C LYS A 183 19.68 -23.96 -11.36
N GLU A 184 18.99 -24.72 -10.52
CA GLU A 184 17.78 -25.45 -10.92
C GLU A 184 16.63 -24.48 -11.15
N ILE A 185 16.44 -23.52 -10.23
CA ILE A 185 15.41 -22.48 -10.36
C ILE A 185 15.69 -21.58 -11.58
N LEU A 186 16.94 -21.15 -11.75
CA LEU A 186 17.37 -20.36 -12.91
C LEU A 186 17.08 -21.08 -14.23
N LYS A 187 17.40 -22.37 -14.31
CA LYS A 187 17.15 -23.21 -15.49
C LYS A 187 15.66 -23.43 -15.75
N GLU A 188 14.85 -23.71 -14.73
CA GLU A 188 13.39 -23.89 -14.87
C GLU A 188 12.72 -22.65 -15.46
N HIS A 189 13.21 -21.46 -15.09
CA HIS A 189 12.69 -20.19 -15.57
C HIS A 189 13.38 -19.64 -16.81
N SER A 190 14.45 -20.28 -17.29
CA SER A 190 15.25 -19.83 -18.44
C SER A 190 15.79 -18.40 -18.29
N VAL A 191 16.31 -18.07 -17.09
CA VAL A 191 16.79 -16.73 -16.71
C VAL A 191 18.14 -16.81 -15.99
N SER A 192 18.91 -15.72 -16.00
CA SER A 192 20.23 -15.66 -15.36
C SER A 192 20.59 -14.32 -14.72
N ASP A 193 19.97 -13.21 -15.15
CA ASP A 193 20.14 -11.88 -14.57
C ASP A 193 18.86 -11.07 -14.81
N ASP A 194 17.78 -11.44 -14.12
CA ASP A 194 16.41 -11.03 -14.43
C ASP A 194 15.60 -10.69 -13.18
N ILE A 195 14.53 -9.92 -13.34
CA ILE A 195 13.54 -9.66 -12.28
C ILE A 195 12.17 -10.11 -12.80
N ILE A 196 11.48 -10.98 -12.05
CA ILE A 196 10.14 -11.46 -12.39
C ILE A 196 9.19 -11.18 -11.24
N VAL A 197 8.03 -10.61 -11.57
CA VAL A 197 6.91 -10.42 -10.65
C VAL A 197 5.94 -11.58 -10.83
N PHE A 198 5.68 -12.30 -9.74
CA PHE A 198 4.68 -13.34 -9.65
C PHE A 198 3.37 -12.75 -9.15
N VAL A 199 2.34 -12.86 -10.00
CA VAL A 199 1.01 -12.33 -9.73
C VAL A 199 0.28 -13.28 -8.76
N PRO A 200 -0.41 -12.77 -7.72
CA PRO A 200 -1.24 -13.59 -6.83
C PRO A 200 -2.28 -14.43 -7.57
N LYS A 201 -2.51 -15.67 -7.11
CA LYS A 201 -3.50 -16.59 -7.69
C LYS A 201 -4.89 -15.98 -7.86
N LYS A 202 -5.31 -15.09 -6.95
CA LYS A 202 -6.62 -14.41 -7.03
C LYS A 202 -6.80 -13.54 -8.30
N TYR A 203 -5.72 -13.08 -8.91
CA TYR A 203 -5.72 -12.27 -10.12
C TYR A 203 -5.41 -13.08 -11.41
N HIS A 204 -5.09 -14.37 -11.28
CA HIS A 204 -4.81 -15.22 -12.44
C HIS A 204 -6.03 -15.29 -13.37
N ASN A 205 -5.77 -15.24 -14.66
CA ASN A 205 -6.79 -15.20 -15.69
C ASN A 205 -6.21 -15.74 -17.01
N LYS A 206 -7.06 -15.86 -18.04
CA LYS A 206 -6.67 -16.44 -19.34
C LYS A 206 -6.18 -15.42 -20.38
N PHE A 207 -6.10 -14.14 -20.02
CA PHE A 207 -5.82 -13.06 -20.97
C PHE A 207 -4.36 -12.58 -20.90
N GLU A 208 -3.66 -12.83 -19.80
CA GLU A 208 -2.28 -12.41 -19.57
C GLU A 208 -1.53 -13.44 -18.72
N ASP A 209 -0.21 -13.43 -18.82
CA ASP A 209 0.66 -14.31 -18.04
C ASP A 209 0.62 -13.96 -16.55
N SER A 210 0.71 -14.97 -15.69
CA SER A 210 0.82 -14.80 -14.23
C SER A 210 2.23 -14.40 -13.76
N LYS A 211 3.14 -14.17 -14.71
CA LYS A 211 4.51 -13.73 -14.50
C LYS A 211 4.74 -12.50 -15.36
N VAL A 212 5.24 -11.42 -14.75
CA VAL A 212 5.60 -10.20 -15.47
C VAL A 212 7.11 -10.03 -15.37
N VAL A 213 7.80 -10.06 -16.51
CA VAL A 213 9.25 -9.94 -16.60
C VAL A 213 9.63 -8.48 -16.75
N TYR A 214 10.63 -8.03 -16.00
CA TYR A 214 11.21 -6.71 -16.15
C TYR A 214 12.13 -6.66 -17.38
N GLU A 215 11.78 -5.87 -18.39
CA GLU A 215 12.54 -5.73 -19.64
C GLU A 215 13.45 -4.47 -19.65
N GLY A 216 13.66 -3.83 -18.49
CA GLY A 216 14.44 -2.61 -18.39
C GLY A 216 15.93 -2.84 -18.11
N ASN A 217 16.68 -1.74 -18.04
CA ASN A 217 18.08 -1.75 -17.62
C ASN A 217 18.20 -1.75 -16.08
N PHE A 218 19.42 -1.73 -15.55
CA PHE A 218 19.69 -1.72 -14.10
C PHE A 218 19.31 -0.41 -13.37
N ASP A 219 18.58 0.51 -13.99
CA ASP A 219 18.19 1.76 -13.34
C ASP A 219 17.14 1.51 -12.24
N SER A 220 17.44 1.88 -10.99
CA SER A 220 16.54 1.65 -9.85
C SER A 220 15.20 2.37 -9.98
N ASP A 221 15.16 3.58 -10.55
CA ASP A 221 13.91 4.32 -10.75
C ASP A 221 13.04 3.64 -11.80
N ARG A 222 13.66 3.04 -12.82
CA ARG A 222 12.95 2.23 -13.81
C ARG A 222 12.40 0.94 -13.21
N ILE A 223 13.14 0.24 -12.34
CA ILE A 223 12.60 -0.93 -11.61
C ILE A 223 11.43 -0.50 -10.71
N LYS A 224 11.56 0.61 -9.97
CA LYS A 224 10.46 1.15 -9.14
C LYS A 224 9.24 1.48 -9.98
N LYS A 225 9.42 2.15 -11.13
CA LYS A 225 8.32 2.48 -12.04
C LYS A 225 7.63 1.22 -12.56
N PHE A 226 8.41 0.22 -12.97
CA PHE A 226 7.88 -1.08 -13.39
C PHE A 226 6.99 -1.68 -12.30
N LEU A 227 7.48 -1.81 -11.06
CA LEU A 227 6.72 -2.36 -9.95
C LEU A 227 5.48 -1.53 -9.59
N ASN A 228 5.58 -0.21 -9.61
CA ASN A 228 4.49 0.67 -9.20
C ASN A 228 3.50 0.99 -10.32
N SER A 229 3.67 0.51 -11.57
CA SER A 229 2.74 0.88 -12.65
C SER A 229 2.50 -0.17 -13.73
N GLU A 230 3.46 -1.06 -13.98
CA GLU A 230 3.40 -1.98 -15.13
C GLU A 230 2.91 -3.38 -14.75
N ILE A 231 2.99 -3.75 -13.47
CA ILE A 231 2.63 -5.10 -12.98
C ILE A 231 1.12 -5.37 -12.90
N TYR A 232 0.28 -4.32 -13.02
CA TYR A 232 -1.18 -4.44 -12.85
C TYR A 232 -1.89 -5.03 -14.08
N GLY A 233 -1.16 -5.24 -15.18
CA GLY A 233 -1.64 -5.96 -16.35
C GLY A 233 -2.71 -5.21 -17.14
N LEU A 234 -3.56 -5.96 -17.84
CA LEU A 234 -4.62 -5.45 -18.70
C LEU A 234 -5.75 -4.78 -17.91
N CYS A 235 -6.01 -5.19 -16.68
CA CYS A 235 -7.05 -4.62 -15.83
C CYS A 235 -6.67 -4.75 -14.35
N GLY A 236 -6.12 -3.70 -13.75
CA GLY A 236 -5.65 -3.77 -12.36
C GLY A 236 -6.77 -3.72 -11.32
N HIS A 237 -6.50 -4.26 -10.13
CA HIS A 237 -7.34 -4.02 -8.96
C HIS A 237 -6.88 -2.72 -8.28
N ARG A 238 -7.66 -1.66 -8.47
CA ARG A 238 -7.38 -0.33 -7.94
C ARG A 238 -8.07 -0.13 -6.61
N GLN A 239 -7.25 0.05 -5.58
CA GLN A 239 -7.60 0.31 -4.19
C GLN A 239 -7.15 1.73 -3.82
N VAL A 240 -7.58 2.22 -2.65
CA VAL A 240 -7.25 3.59 -2.20
C VAL A 240 -5.74 3.83 -2.14
N ASP A 241 -4.98 2.83 -1.66
CA ASP A 241 -3.52 2.90 -1.46
C ASP A 241 -2.72 2.94 -2.78
N ASN A 242 -3.23 2.37 -3.85
CA ASN A 242 -2.57 2.27 -5.15
C ASN A 242 -3.24 3.09 -6.25
N ALA A 243 -4.28 3.87 -5.93
CA ALA A 243 -5.05 4.65 -6.89
C ALA A 243 -4.20 5.59 -7.77
N GLY A 244 -3.11 6.13 -7.22
CA GLY A 244 -2.18 7.02 -7.93
C GLY A 244 -1.27 6.32 -8.94
N SER A 245 -1.18 4.99 -8.89
CA SER A 245 -0.28 4.18 -9.72
C SER A 245 -0.76 3.98 -11.16
N PHE A 246 -2.03 4.30 -11.43
CA PHE A 246 -2.67 4.03 -12.72
C PHE A 246 -2.52 5.22 -13.68
N ALA A 247 -1.84 4.98 -14.80
CA ALA A 247 -1.63 5.99 -15.84
C ALA A 247 -2.93 6.35 -16.56
N LYS A 248 -3.08 7.65 -16.89
CA LYS A 248 -4.21 8.17 -17.66
C LYS A 248 -3.90 8.21 -19.17
N PRO A 249 -4.89 8.04 -20.07
CA PRO A 249 -6.31 7.87 -19.78
C PRO A 249 -6.59 6.52 -19.09
N LEU A 250 -7.51 6.54 -18.12
CA LEU A 250 -7.80 5.44 -17.21
C LEU A 250 -9.30 5.15 -17.24
N LEU A 251 -9.68 3.94 -17.65
CA LEU A 251 -11.02 3.41 -17.47
C LEU A 251 -11.14 2.69 -16.14
N ILE A 252 -12.16 3.05 -15.37
CA ILE A 252 -12.46 2.51 -14.05
C ILE A 252 -13.86 1.91 -14.10
N ALA A 253 -13.96 0.62 -13.76
CA ALA A 253 -15.24 -0.03 -13.51
C ALA A 253 -15.43 -0.20 -12.00
N TYR A 254 -16.44 0.47 -11.46
CA TYR A 254 -16.82 0.39 -10.05
C TYR A 254 -17.95 -0.61 -9.86
N TYR A 255 -17.76 -1.57 -8.98
CA TYR A 255 -18.79 -2.53 -8.55
C TYR A 255 -18.39 -3.11 -7.20
N ASP A 256 -19.09 -4.13 -6.71
CA ASP A 256 -18.74 -4.86 -5.49
C ASP A 256 -17.48 -5.74 -5.69
N VAL A 257 -16.33 -5.08 -5.79
CA VAL A 257 -15.00 -5.69 -5.86
C VAL A 257 -14.61 -6.12 -4.46
N ASP A 258 -14.66 -7.42 -4.19
CA ASP A 258 -14.23 -8.01 -2.94
C ASP A 258 -13.56 -9.36 -3.21
N TYR A 259 -12.23 -9.39 -3.13
CA TYR A 259 -11.45 -10.61 -3.33
C TYR A 259 -11.40 -11.54 -2.11
N GLU A 260 -11.84 -11.09 -0.94
CA GLU A 260 -11.87 -11.87 0.28
C GLU A 260 -13.21 -12.61 0.43
N ARG A 261 -14.33 -11.92 0.24
CA ARG A 261 -15.68 -12.50 0.39
C ARG A 261 -16.31 -12.92 -0.93
N ASN A 262 -15.99 -12.26 -2.04
CA ASN A 262 -16.62 -12.52 -3.34
C ASN A 262 -15.63 -12.61 -4.53
N PRO A 263 -14.57 -13.45 -4.47
CA PRO A 263 -13.58 -13.53 -5.54
C PRO A 263 -14.17 -14.03 -6.87
N LYS A 264 -15.23 -14.85 -6.83
CA LYS A 264 -15.91 -15.36 -8.03
C LYS A 264 -16.68 -14.26 -8.76
N GLY A 265 -17.51 -13.49 -8.05
CA GLY A 265 -18.23 -12.34 -8.62
C GLY A 265 -17.26 -11.28 -9.10
N THR A 266 -16.21 -11.02 -8.32
CA THR A 266 -15.15 -10.08 -8.71
C THR A 266 -14.50 -10.45 -10.03
N ASN A 267 -14.07 -11.71 -10.18
CA ASN A 267 -13.44 -12.17 -11.41
C ASN A 267 -14.42 -12.33 -12.57
N TYR A 268 -15.72 -12.55 -12.33
CA TYR A 268 -16.73 -12.61 -13.39
C TYR A 268 -16.78 -11.31 -14.20
N PHE A 269 -16.79 -10.16 -13.52
CA PHE A 269 -16.82 -8.85 -14.17
C PHE A 269 -15.44 -8.44 -14.68
N ARG A 270 -14.38 -8.59 -13.87
CA ARG A 270 -13.00 -8.28 -14.29
C ARG A 270 -12.64 -8.98 -15.61
N ASN A 271 -12.96 -10.26 -15.75
CA ASN A 271 -12.66 -11.02 -16.97
C ASN A 271 -13.41 -10.49 -18.20
N ARG A 272 -14.63 -9.95 -18.05
CA ARG A 272 -15.38 -9.33 -19.16
C ARG A 272 -14.77 -8.00 -19.57
N ILE A 273 -14.33 -7.21 -18.59
CA ILE A 273 -13.61 -5.96 -18.85
C ILE A 273 -12.27 -6.26 -19.54
N MET A 274 -11.52 -7.27 -19.07
CA MET A 274 -10.27 -7.70 -19.70
C MET A 274 -10.44 -8.19 -21.14
N LYS A 275 -11.58 -8.84 -21.45
CA LYS A 275 -11.93 -9.25 -22.82
C LYS A 275 -12.00 -8.05 -23.76
N VAL A 276 -12.43 -6.88 -23.29
CA VAL A 276 -12.39 -5.63 -24.05
C VAL A 276 -11.00 -5.00 -24.00
N ALA A 277 -10.40 -4.90 -22.82
CA ALA A 277 -9.11 -4.25 -22.60
C ALA A 277 -7.99 -4.78 -23.50
N LYS A 278 -7.98 -6.09 -23.79
CA LYS A 278 -6.99 -6.71 -24.70
C LYS A 278 -6.98 -6.08 -26.11
N GLU A 279 -8.12 -5.56 -26.58
CA GLU A 279 -8.26 -4.93 -27.91
C GLU A 279 -7.70 -3.49 -27.92
N PHE A 280 -7.56 -2.89 -26.74
CA PHE A 280 -7.12 -1.50 -26.55
C PHE A 280 -5.79 -1.39 -25.78
N LYS A 281 -5.00 -2.47 -25.78
CA LYS A 281 -3.69 -2.51 -25.10
C LYS A 281 -2.83 -1.32 -25.53
N ARG A 282 -2.20 -0.65 -24.57
CA ARG A 282 -1.38 0.56 -24.74
C ARG A 282 -2.12 1.84 -25.20
N LYS A 283 -3.45 1.79 -25.42
CA LYS A 283 -4.26 2.99 -25.74
C LYS A 283 -4.98 3.56 -24.51
N LEU A 284 -5.39 2.69 -23.61
CA LEU A 284 -6.15 3.02 -22.41
C LEU A 284 -5.74 2.06 -21.29
N THR A 285 -5.54 2.59 -20.08
CA THR A 285 -5.36 1.75 -18.87
C THR A 285 -6.74 1.35 -18.35
N PHE A 286 -6.89 0.12 -17.87
CA PHE A 286 -8.15 -0.33 -17.26
C PHE A 286 -7.90 -0.75 -15.82
N CYS A 287 -8.87 -0.50 -14.95
CA CYS A 287 -8.91 -1.04 -13.60
C CYS A 287 -10.33 -1.27 -13.12
N ILE A 288 -10.44 -2.07 -12.06
CA ILE A 288 -11.65 -2.24 -11.26
C ILE A 288 -11.44 -1.62 -9.89
N SER A 289 -12.49 -1.05 -9.30
CA SER A 289 -12.47 -0.49 -7.95
C SER A 289 -13.73 -0.88 -7.19
N ASN A 290 -13.61 -1.05 -5.87
CA ASN A 290 -14.77 -1.24 -5.02
C ASN A 290 -15.61 0.05 -5.01
N LYS A 291 -16.91 -0.06 -5.30
CA LYS A 291 -17.78 1.11 -5.41
C LYS A 291 -17.97 1.86 -4.08
N ASP A 292 -17.96 1.15 -2.96
CA ASP A 292 -18.20 1.73 -1.63
C ASP A 292 -16.94 2.44 -1.13
N GLU A 293 -15.75 1.84 -1.34
CA GLU A 293 -14.46 2.48 -1.02
C GLU A 293 -14.20 3.76 -1.82
N PHE A 294 -14.74 3.85 -3.03
CA PHE A 294 -14.59 4.98 -3.93
C PHE A 294 -15.86 5.83 -4.09
N ALA A 295 -16.82 5.74 -3.17
CA ALA A 295 -18.10 6.43 -3.25
C ALA A 295 -17.95 7.95 -3.49
N GLY A 296 -17.01 8.61 -2.81
CA GLY A 296 -16.74 10.04 -3.01
C GLY A 296 -16.18 10.38 -4.40
N GLU A 297 -15.39 9.49 -5.00
CA GLU A 297 -14.91 9.67 -6.38
C GLU A 297 -16.06 9.51 -7.38
N ILE A 298 -16.94 8.52 -7.17
CA ILE A 298 -18.14 8.29 -7.98
C ILE A 298 -19.11 9.46 -7.88
N GLU A 299 -19.35 9.99 -6.69
CA GLU A 299 -20.19 11.18 -6.49
C GLU A 299 -19.62 12.39 -7.25
N SER A 300 -18.30 12.52 -7.28
CA SER A 300 -17.63 13.58 -8.04
C SER A 300 -17.84 13.43 -9.57
N PHE A 301 -18.22 12.25 -10.06
CA PHE A 301 -18.53 12.01 -11.48
C PHE A 301 -19.96 12.44 -11.83
N GLY A 302 -20.74 12.91 -10.86
CA GLY A 302 -22.15 13.26 -11.02
C GLY A 302 -23.06 12.03 -11.00
N LEU A 303 -22.61 10.93 -10.39
CA LEU A 303 -23.30 9.63 -10.40
C LEU A 303 -23.86 9.25 -9.03
N SER A 304 -24.13 10.24 -8.18
CA SER A 304 -24.68 10.05 -6.83
C SER A 304 -25.95 9.23 -6.84
N ASP A 305 -26.82 9.46 -7.82
CA ASP A 305 -28.14 8.81 -7.92
C ASP A 305 -28.07 7.40 -8.51
N ASP A 306 -26.90 6.99 -9.02
CA ASP A 306 -26.65 5.72 -9.71
C ASP A 306 -25.91 4.70 -8.82
N VAL A 307 -25.25 5.14 -7.73
CA VAL A 307 -24.45 4.27 -6.84
C VAL A 307 -25.29 3.10 -6.27
N ASP A 308 -26.56 3.38 -5.96
CA ASP A 308 -27.50 2.42 -5.41
C ASP A 308 -28.39 1.75 -6.48
N LYS A 309 -28.47 2.32 -7.69
CA LYS A 309 -29.36 1.83 -8.76
C LYS A 309 -28.66 0.92 -9.76
N GLN A 310 -27.35 1.08 -9.95
CA GLN A 310 -26.58 0.31 -10.92
C GLN A 310 -25.63 -0.67 -10.24
N ASN A 311 -25.62 -1.91 -10.75
CA ASN A 311 -24.70 -2.95 -10.27
C ASN A 311 -23.24 -2.68 -10.65
N MET A 312 -23.01 -1.90 -11.72
CA MET A 312 -21.69 -1.47 -12.16
C MET A 312 -21.74 -0.09 -12.79
N ILE A 313 -20.80 0.76 -12.40
CA ILE A 313 -20.58 2.07 -12.99
C ILE A 313 -19.26 2.04 -13.75
N VAL A 314 -19.24 2.55 -14.99
CA VAL A 314 -18.02 2.63 -15.79
C VAL A 314 -17.75 4.07 -16.19
N ALA A 315 -16.52 4.53 -15.96
CA ALA A 315 -16.09 5.85 -16.34
C ALA A 315 -14.64 5.87 -16.82
N VAL A 316 -14.29 6.90 -17.60
CA VAL A 316 -12.92 7.21 -18.01
C VAL A 316 -12.49 8.54 -17.41
N LEU A 317 -11.30 8.55 -16.82
CA LEU A 317 -10.54 9.75 -16.51
C LEU A 317 -9.48 9.96 -17.59
N ASP A 318 -9.59 11.04 -18.36
CA ASP A 318 -8.60 11.36 -19.38
C ASP A 318 -7.33 12.00 -18.79
N LYS A 319 -6.38 12.38 -19.65
CA LYS A 319 -5.11 13.00 -19.21
C LYS A 319 -5.29 14.33 -18.48
N ASP A 320 -6.35 15.07 -18.83
CA ASP A 320 -6.72 16.36 -18.24
C ASP A 320 -7.64 16.19 -17.02
N LYS A 321 -7.85 14.94 -16.58
CA LYS A 321 -8.75 14.56 -15.48
C LYS A 321 -10.22 14.90 -15.75
N ARG A 322 -10.58 15.11 -17.02
CA ARG A 322 -11.98 15.15 -17.46
C ARG A 322 -12.59 13.77 -17.34
N LYS A 323 -13.87 13.75 -17.01
CA LYS A 323 -14.61 12.54 -16.63
C LYS A 323 -15.57 12.19 -17.75
N TYR A 324 -15.60 10.95 -18.18
CA TYR A 324 -16.54 10.46 -19.18
C TYR A 324 -17.26 9.25 -18.59
N VAL A 325 -18.58 9.24 -18.60
CA VAL A 325 -19.36 8.17 -17.97
C VAL A 325 -20.11 7.38 -19.02
N MET A 326 -20.07 6.06 -18.92
CA MET A 326 -20.89 5.17 -19.73
C MET A 326 -22.33 5.21 -19.20
N LYS A 327 -23.27 5.64 -20.05
CA LYS A 327 -24.69 5.77 -19.69
C LYS A 327 -25.47 4.46 -19.84
N ASP A 328 -25.04 3.60 -20.76
CA ASP A 328 -25.67 2.32 -21.01
C ASP A 328 -25.33 1.31 -19.90
N GLU A 329 -26.21 0.33 -19.69
CA GLU A 329 -25.93 -0.78 -18.78
C GLU A 329 -24.68 -1.55 -19.22
N PHE A 330 -23.92 -2.05 -18.25
CA PHE A 330 -22.71 -2.82 -18.53
C PHE A 330 -23.00 -4.09 -19.35
N SER A 331 -22.42 -4.13 -20.54
CA SER A 331 -22.20 -5.33 -21.34
C SER A 331 -20.82 -5.26 -22.01
N VAL A 332 -20.33 -6.36 -22.55
CA VAL A 332 -19.02 -6.36 -23.26
C VAL A 332 -19.09 -5.47 -24.49
N GLU A 333 -20.22 -5.48 -25.19
CA GLU A 333 -20.50 -4.73 -26.40
C GLU A 333 -20.64 -3.23 -26.10
N ASN A 334 -21.38 -2.86 -25.05
CA ASN A 334 -21.55 -1.46 -24.64
C ASN A 334 -20.22 -0.88 -24.14
N LEU A 335 -19.47 -1.64 -23.32
CA LEU A 335 -18.15 -1.22 -22.86
C LEU A 335 -17.20 -0.98 -24.04
N LYS A 336 -17.18 -1.88 -25.02
CA LYS A 336 -16.35 -1.72 -26.22
C LYS A 336 -16.73 -0.46 -26.99
N THR A 337 -18.02 -0.27 -27.27
CA THR A 337 -18.54 0.90 -27.98
C THR A 337 -18.20 2.20 -27.26
N PHE A 338 -18.34 2.22 -25.93
CA PHE A 338 -17.96 3.35 -25.09
C PHE A 338 -16.47 3.70 -25.21
N VAL A 339 -15.59 2.69 -25.12
CA VAL A 339 -14.13 2.88 -25.28
C VAL A 339 -13.78 3.39 -26.68
N GLU A 340 -14.39 2.84 -27.73
CA GLU A 340 -14.17 3.28 -29.11
C GLU A 340 -14.60 4.74 -29.31
N ASN A 341 -15.77 5.13 -28.79
CA ASN A 341 -16.25 6.49 -28.86
C ASN A 341 -15.37 7.47 -28.05
N PHE A 342 -14.89 7.06 -26.87
CA PHE A 342 -13.95 7.85 -26.08
C PHE A 342 -12.66 8.11 -26.86
N LEU A 343 -12.02 7.05 -27.38
CA LEU A 343 -10.76 7.15 -28.11
C LEU A 343 -10.91 7.92 -29.44
N ALA A 344 -12.10 7.91 -30.04
CA ALA A 344 -12.44 8.69 -31.22
C ALA A 344 -12.81 10.16 -30.93
N GLY A 345 -12.83 10.57 -29.65
CA GLY A 345 -13.20 11.94 -29.26
C GLY A 345 -14.68 12.28 -29.46
N LYS A 346 -15.55 11.27 -29.48
CA LYS A 346 -17.00 11.42 -29.73
C LYS A 346 -17.83 11.61 -28.46
N LEU A 347 -17.21 11.49 -27.29
CA LEU A 347 -17.89 11.64 -26.01
C LEU A 347 -17.69 13.04 -25.47
N GLU A 348 -18.72 13.56 -24.82
CA GLU A 348 -18.65 14.78 -24.03
C GLU A 348 -18.31 14.45 -22.57
N PRO A 349 -17.50 15.30 -21.90
CA PRO A 349 -17.19 15.10 -20.50
C PRO A 349 -18.42 15.35 -19.60
N SER A 350 -18.55 14.56 -18.54
CA SER A 350 -19.52 14.79 -17.46
C SER A 350 -19.13 16.05 -16.68
N ILE A 351 -20.08 16.97 -16.52
CA ILE A 351 -19.96 18.17 -15.71
C ILE A 351 -20.97 18.04 -14.56
N LYS A 352 -20.51 18.13 -13.31
CA LYS A 352 -21.40 18.25 -12.15
C LYS A 352 -21.99 19.66 -12.18
N SER A 353 -23.20 19.78 -12.71
CA SER A 353 -23.98 21.02 -12.73
C SER A 353 -25.20 20.84 -11.84
N GLU A 354 -25.49 21.83 -11.01
CA GLU A 354 -26.83 21.95 -10.44
C GLU A 354 -27.83 22.22 -11.59
N PRO A 355 -29.12 21.88 -11.41
CA PRO A 355 -30.16 22.29 -12.36
C PRO A 355 -30.09 23.80 -12.53
N ILE A 356 -30.18 24.28 -13.78
CA ILE A 356 -30.27 25.73 -14.04
C ILE A 356 -31.50 26.24 -13.27
N PRO A 357 -31.34 27.18 -12.33
CA PRO A 357 -32.47 27.64 -11.53
C PRO A 357 -33.51 28.30 -12.45
N GLU A 358 -34.79 28.02 -12.21
CA GLU A 358 -35.91 28.52 -13.04
C GLU A 358 -35.90 30.06 -13.16
N THR A 359 -35.36 30.74 -12.16
CA THR A 359 -35.07 32.18 -12.19
C THR A 359 -33.66 32.44 -11.69
N ASN A 360 -32.89 33.21 -12.46
CA ASN A 360 -31.53 33.60 -12.11
C ASN A 360 -31.40 35.12 -12.14
N ASP A 361 -32.39 35.84 -11.63
CA ASP A 361 -32.53 37.30 -11.79
C ASP A 361 -31.93 38.09 -10.63
N ASN A 362 -31.39 37.40 -9.62
CA ASN A 362 -30.75 38.05 -8.48
C ASN A 362 -29.46 38.80 -8.87
N PRO A 363 -29.04 39.80 -8.07
CA PRO A 363 -27.81 40.57 -8.31
C PRO A 363 -26.54 39.70 -8.30
N VAL A 364 -26.58 38.57 -7.58
CA VAL A 364 -25.58 37.51 -7.65
C VAL A 364 -26.17 36.39 -8.50
N LYS A 365 -25.60 36.18 -9.69
CA LYS A 365 -25.99 35.09 -10.57
C LYS A 365 -25.50 33.77 -10.00
N VAL A 366 -26.37 32.77 -9.98
CA VAL A 366 -25.99 31.38 -9.80
C VAL A 366 -25.36 30.94 -11.12
N MET A 367 -24.08 30.55 -11.11
CA MET A 367 -23.30 30.18 -12.31
C MET A 367 -23.19 28.67 -12.46
#